data_AF-A0A8T5W5S7-F1
#
_entry.id   AF-A0A8T5W5S7-F1
#
_cell.length_a   1.000
_cell.length_b   1.000
_cell.length_c   1.000
_cell.angle_alpha   90.00
_cell.angle_beta   90.00
_cell.angle_gamma   90.00
#
_symmetry.space_group_name_H-M   'P 1'
#
loop_
_entity.id
_entity.type
_entity.pdbx_description
1 polymer ?
#
loop_
_entity_poly.entity_id
_entity_poly.type
_entity_poly.pdbx_seq_one_letter_code
_entity_poly.pdbx_strand_id
1 'polypeptide(L)'
;MLWKNKSSLGIAVILLVVLSLVIGQVVAAQTSSEKTPILISLDVREMDLQDVLRLIAEKANVNIIFSRGVAETDVVVTLRLKNVDLWQALEAVLEVRG
;
A
#
# COMPACT_ATOMS: atom_id res chain seq x y z
N MET A 1 -27.41 -11.93 -55.12
CA MET A 1 -26.44 -12.97 -54.69
C MET A 1 -26.38 -12.96 -53.16
N LEU A 2 -27.40 -13.54 -52.52
CA LEU A 2 -27.65 -13.47 -51.07
C LEU A 2 -27.97 -14.86 -50.53
N TRP A 3 -27.02 -15.79 -50.61
CA TRP A 3 -27.07 -17.01 -49.79
C TRP A 3 -25.74 -17.76 -49.89
N LYS A 4 -24.83 -17.48 -48.97
CA LYS A 4 -23.79 -18.43 -48.61
C LYS A 4 -23.42 -18.12 -47.17
N ASN A 5 -23.50 -19.14 -46.31
CA ASN A 5 -22.87 -19.18 -45.00
C ASN A 5 -23.73 -18.69 -43.81
N LYS A 6 -24.90 -19.31 -43.59
CA LYS A 6 -25.61 -19.24 -42.28
C LYS A 6 -24.67 -19.63 -41.12
N SER A 7 -23.67 -20.48 -41.38
CA SER A 7 -22.61 -20.89 -40.46
C SER A 7 -21.60 -19.78 -40.12
N SER A 8 -21.42 -18.77 -41.00
CA SER A 8 -20.46 -17.67 -40.78
C SER A 8 -20.97 -16.67 -39.75
N LEU A 9 -22.29 -16.50 -39.64
CA LEU A 9 -22.90 -15.63 -38.62
C LEU A 9 -22.71 -16.22 -37.22
N GLY A 10 -22.87 -17.54 -37.07
CA GLY A 10 -22.63 -18.22 -35.79
C GLY A 10 -21.17 -18.10 -35.33
N ILE A 11 -20.21 -18.28 -36.24
CA ILE A 11 -18.77 -18.15 -35.93
C ILE A 11 -18.43 -16.71 -35.53
N ALA A 12 -19.00 -15.70 -36.20
CA ALA A 12 -18.78 -14.29 -35.85
C ALA A 12 -19.31 -13.95 -34.45
N VAL A 13 -20.49 -14.47 -34.08
CA VAL A 13 -21.06 -14.27 -32.73
C VAL A 13 -20.22 -14.97 -31.66
N ILE A 14 -19.75 -16.18 -31.92
CA ILE A 14 -18.88 -16.91 -30.99
C ILE A 14 -17.53 -16.18 -30.82
N LEU A 15 -16.93 -15.67 -31.91
CA LEU A 15 -15.72 -14.85 -31.85
C LEU A 15 -15.92 -13.58 -31.03
N LEU A 16 -17.07 -12.91 -31.18
CA LEU A 16 -17.38 -11.66 -30.47
C LEU A 16 -17.63 -11.90 -28.98
N VAL A 17 -18.30 -13.00 -28.62
CA VAL A 17 -18.51 -13.41 -27.22
C VAL A 17 -17.19 -13.80 -26.56
N VAL A 18 -16.32 -14.55 -27.23
CA VAL A 18 -14.99 -14.91 -26.71
C VAL A 18 -14.11 -13.68 -26.53
N LEU A 19 -14.19 -12.70 -27.44
CA LEU A 19 -13.46 -11.43 -27.32
C LEU A 19 -13.92 -10.62 -26.10
N SER A 20 -15.23 -10.59 -25.83
CA SER A 20 -15.78 -9.88 -24.67
C SER A 20 -15.43 -10.53 -23.32
N LEU A 21 -15.19 -11.85 -23.30
CA LEU A 21 -14.84 -12.58 -22.07
C LEU A 21 -13.39 -12.33 -21.63
N VAL A 22 -12.48 -12.03 -22.58
CA VAL A 22 -11.06 -11.76 -22.29
C VAL A 22 -10.86 -10.38 -21.62
N ILE A 23 -11.73 -9.41 -21.90
CA ILE A 23 -11.59 -8.03 -21.39
C ILE A 23 -11.95 -7.95 -19.89
N GLY A 24 -12.75 -8.87 -19.36
CA GLY A 24 -13.16 -8.86 -17.95
C GLY A 24 -12.04 -9.18 -16.95
N GLN A 25 -10.98 -9.88 -17.36
CA GLN A 25 -9.93 -10.37 -16.44
C GLN A 25 -8.82 -9.33 -16.17
N VAL A 26 -8.66 -8.33 -17.03
CA VAL A 26 -7.56 -7.35 -16.90
C VAL A 26 -7.83 -6.27 -15.84
N VAL A 27 -9.09 -6.07 -15.44
CA VAL A 27 -9.49 -5.02 -14.49
C VAL A 27 -9.44 -5.50 -13.03
N ALA A 28 -9.48 -6.81 -12.77
CA ALA A 28 -9.53 -7.35 -11.41
C ALA A 28 -8.14 -7.54 -10.74
N ALA A 29 -7.04 -7.41 -11.48
CA ALA A 29 -5.71 -7.81 -11.00
C ALA A 29 -4.75 -6.66 -10.65
N GLN A 30 -5.18 -5.39 -10.68
CA GLN A 30 -4.24 -4.25 -10.63
C GLN A 30 -4.20 -3.46 -9.30
N THR A 31 -4.61 -4.04 -8.16
CA THR A 31 -4.54 -3.33 -6.86
C THR A 31 -3.60 -3.94 -5.83
N SER A 32 -2.88 -5.00 -6.17
CA SER A 32 -1.80 -5.51 -5.31
C SER A 32 -0.51 -4.77 -5.66
N SER A 33 -0.42 -3.51 -5.25
CA SER A 33 0.87 -2.82 -5.17
C SER A 33 1.75 -3.66 -4.25
N GLU A 34 2.68 -4.44 -4.81
CA GLU A 34 3.72 -5.17 -4.09
C GLU A 34 4.62 -4.14 -3.40
N LYS A 35 4.14 -3.60 -2.29
CA LYS A 35 4.94 -2.83 -1.37
C LYS A 35 5.76 -3.84 -0.62
N THR A 36 7.00 -4.09 -1.07
CA THR A 36 7.98 -4.85 -0.29
C THR A 36 7.96 -4.31 1.14
N PRO A 37 7.61 -5.14 2.13
CA PRO A 37 7.42 -4.68 3.50
C PRO A 37 8.76 -4.22 4.04
N ILE A 38 8.85 -2.95 4.41
CA ILE A 38 10.06 -2.38 5.00
C ILE A 38 9.99 -2.70 6.50
N LEU A 39 10.80 -3.67 6.92
CA LEU A 39 10.85 -4.10 8.32
C LEU A 39 11.81 -3.22 9.12
N ILE A 40 11.35 -2.74 10.26
CA ILE A 40 12.15 -1.95 11.19
C ILE A 40 12.18 -2.58 12.58
N SER A 41 13.32 -2.42 13.24
CA SER A 41 13.53 -2.77 14.63
C SER A 41 14.13 -1.57 15.35
N LEU A 42 13.49 -1.16 16.44
CA LEU A 42 13.87 0.04 17.17
C LEU A 42 13.50 -0.10 18.65
N ASP A 43 14.37 0.37 19.54
CA ASP A 43 14.11 0.44 20.98
C ASP A 43 14.38 1.88 21.40
N VAL A 44 13.33 2.59 21.81
CA VAL A 44 13.40 3.99 22.26
C VAL A 44 12.77 4.09 23.64
N ARG A 45 13.40 4.87 24.50
CA ARG A 45 12.95 5.13 25.87
C ARG A 45 13.00 6.61 26.12
N GLU A 46 11.90 7.13 26.63
CA GLU A 46 11.76 8.54 27.01
C GLU A 46 12.26 9.51 25.93
N MET A 47 11.85 9.30 24.68
CA MET A 47 12.32 10.09 23.54
C MET A 47 11.18 10.93 22.95
N ASP A 48 11.49 12.13 22.48
CA ASP A 48 10.50 13.00 21.85
C ASP A 48 9.93 12.36 20.58
N LEU A 49 8.62 12.49 20.37
CA LEU A 49 7.98 11.90 19.18
C LEU A 49 8.67 12.32 17.88
N GLN A 50 9.03 13.60 17.75
CA GLN A 50 9.71 14.09 16.55
C GLN A 50 11.01 13.33 16.29
N ASP A 51 11.80 13.11 17.35
CA ASP A 51 13.03 12.36 17.25
C ASP A 51 12.76 10.90 16.93
N VAL A 52 11.71 10.29 17.49
CA VAL A 52 11.30 8.91 17.15
C VAL A 52 10.94 8.81 15.67
N LEU A 53 10.14 9.74 15.14
CA LEU A 53 9.75 9.76 13.74
C LEU A 53 10.95 9.99 12.82
N ARG A 54 11.86 10.89 13.19
CA ARG A 54 13.11 11.10 12.45
C ARG A 54 13.98 9.84 12.46
N LEU A 55 14.08 9.16 13.59
CA LEU A 55 14.85 7.93 13.70
C LEU A 55 14.25 6.80 12.86
N ILE A 56 12.92 6.70 12.80
CA ILE A 56 12.22 5.77 11.90
C ILE A 56 12.51 6.11 10.43
N ALA A 57 12.47 7.40 10.07
CA ALA A 57 12.81 7.87 8.72
C ALA A 57 14.23 7.44 8.31
N GLU A 58 15.21 7.63 9.20
CA GLU A 58 16.59 7.23 8.99
C GLU A 58 16.75 5.71 8.87
N LYS A 59 16.09 4.93 9.75
CA LYS A 59 16.18 3.46 9.73
C LYS A 59 15.53 2.83 8.49
N ALA A 60 14.41 3.40 8.04
CA ALA A 60 13.70 2.92 6.86
C ALA A 60 14.22 3.54 5.55
N ASN A 61 15.17 4.48 5.62
CA ASN A 61 15.66 5.24 4.47
C ASN A 61 14.53 5.90 3.66
N VAL A 62 13.57 6.51 4.37
CA VAL A 62 12.43 7.21 3.79
C VAL A 62 12.41 8.66 4.28
N ASN A 63 11.81 9.54 3.49
CA ASN A 63 11.57 10.92 3.92
C ASN A 63 10.19 11.02 4.59
N ILE A 64 10.15 11.41 5.87
CA ILE A 64 8.90 11.61 6.62
C ILE A 64 8.66 13.11 6.79
N ILE A 65 7.49 13.58 6.35
CA ILE A 65 7.05 14.97 6.52
C ILE A 65 5.89 14.96 7.50
N PHE A 66 6.03 15.68 8.61
CA PHE A 66 4.98 15.86 9.63
C PHE A 66 4.58 17.33 9.75
N SER A 67 3.34 17.58 10.18
CA SER A 67 2.80 18.93 10.32
C SER A 67 3.30 19.60 11.60
N ARG A 68 3.21 20.94 11.67
CA ARG A 68 3.60 21.72 12.87
C ARG A 68 2.94 21.23 14.16
N GLY A 69 1.69 20.76 14.10
CA GLY A 69 1.01 20.23 15.28
C GLY A 69 1.69 19.03 15.92
N VAL A 70 2.35 18.18 15.13
CA VAL A 70 3.14 17.05 15.62
C VAL A 70 4.47 17.52 16.20
N ALA A 71 5.03 18.60 15.64
CA ALA A 71 6.27 19.18 16.11
C ALA A 71 6.11 19.93 17.45
N GLU A 72 4.99 20.62 17.63
CA GLU A 72 4.74 21.44 18.83
C GLU A 72 4.27 20.62 20.04
N THR A 73 4.19 19.29 19.95
CA THR A 73 3.78 18.47 21.09
C THR A 73 4.97 17.84 21.80
N ASP A 74 5.16 18.25 23.05
CA ASP A 74 6.07 17.65 24.03
C ASP A 74 5.54 16.30 24.53
N VAL A 75 5.38 15.31 23.63
CA VAL A 75 5.05 13.94 24.04
C VAL A 75 6.28 13.08 23.91
N VAL A 76 6.59 12.47 25.04
CA VAL A 76 7.64 11.51 25.22
C VAL A 76 7.08 10.11 24.92
N VAL A 77 7.78 9.35 24.10
CA VAL A 77 7.39 8.00 23.67
C VAL A 77 8.43 7.00 24.14
N THR A 78 7.96 5.89 24.70
CA THR A 78 8.77 4.71 25.00
C THR A 78 8.18 3.53 24.27
N LEU A 79 8.93 2.95 23.34
CA LEU A 79 8.45 1.83 22.53
C LEU A 79 9.57 0.90 22.09
N ARG A 80 9.18 -0.34 21.79
CA ARG A 80 10.10 -1.36 21.29
C ARG A 80 9.49 -2.11 20.13
N LEU A 81 10.04 -1.88 18.95
CA LEU A 81 9.71 -2.56 17.69
C LEU A 81 10.76 -3.63 17.40
N LYS A 82 10.30 -4.79 16.95
CA LYS A 82 11.18 -5.86 16.48
C LYS A 82 10.58 -6.48 15.22
N ASN A 83 11.24 -6.27 14.09
CA ASN A 83 10.83 -6.75 12.77
C ASN A 83 9.37 -6.41 12.44
N VAL A 84 8.99 -5.14 12.67
CA VAL A 84 7.65 -4.62 12.42
C VAL A 84 7.64 -3.90 11.07
N ASP A 85 6.56 -4.02 10.30
CA ASP A 85 6.40 -3.23 9.08
C ASP A 85 6.37 -1.73 9.38
N LEU A 86 6.95 -0.92 8.49
CA LEU A 86 7.03 0.53 8.63
C LEU A 86 5.68 1.19 8.92
N TRP A 87 4.60 0.78 8.25
CA TRP A 87 3.28 1.39 8.45
C TRP A 87 2.68 1.00 9.77
N GLN A 88 2.82 -0.27 10.16
CA GLN A 88 2.41 -0.74 11.48
C GLN A 88 3.19 -0.06 12.60
N ALA A 89 4.48 0.18 12.39
CA ALA A 89 5.32 0.89 13.34
C ALA A 89 4.92 2.37 13.49
N LEU A 90 4.65 3.06 12.37
CA LEU A 90 4.14 4.43 12.38
C LEU A 90 2.79 4.52 13.08
N GLU A 91 1.88 3.58 12.80
CA GLU A 91 0.58 3.48 13.45
C GLU A 91 0.74 3.29 14.96
N ALA A 92 1.56 2.33 15.40
CA ALA A 92 1.81 2.10 16.82
C ALA A 92 2.41 3.32 17.54
N VAL A 93 3.29 4.06 16.87
CA VAL A 93 3.90 5.30 17.42
C VAL A 93 2.87 6.41 17.54
N LEU A 94 1.96 6.54 16.56
CA LEU A 94 0.94 7.57 16.54
C LEU A 94 -0.23 7.24 17.49
N GLU A 95 -0.57 5.96 17.68
CA GLU A 95 -1.63 5.51 18.59
C GLU A 95 -1.31 5.76 20.07
N VAL A 96 -0.02 5.87 20.44
CA VAL A 96 0.38 6.33 21.79
C VAL A 96 -0.19 7.72 22.10
N ARG A 97 -0.52 8.50 21.06
CA ARG A 97 -1.22 9.77 21.15
C ARG A 97 -2.69 9.53 20.78
N GLY A 98 -3.50 9.22 21.79
CA GLY A 98 -4.95 9.05 21.63
C GLY A 98 -5.63 10.22 20.93
#